data_AF-A0A523NSJ1-F1
#
_entry.id   AF-A0A523NSJ1-F1
#
_cell.length_a   1.000
_cell.length_b   1.000
_cell.length_c   1.000
_cell.angle_alpha   90.00
_cell.angle_beta   90.00
_cell.angle_gamma   90.00
#
_symmetry.space_group_name_H-M   'P 1'
#
loop_
_entity.id
_entity.type
_entity.pdbx_description
1 polymer ?
#
loop_
_entity_poly.entity_id
_entity_poly.type
_entity_poly.pdbx_seq_one_letter_code
_entity_poly.pdbx_strand_id
1 'polypeptide(L)'
;MDRFSPGTQDTFHDVLNSPECDDHLTWLRHQRLFYRDPILGYTLVHAGIPPQWTLMDAAGYAAEVEFVLHSDDFTAFFDNMYGNSPDLWDRALSGWPRIRLVTNYLTRLRYCSREGRIDFKNKGPVGSQPDHLIPWYDLYVIPNDTESIVFGHWSALHLSARQMRDKRIYALDTGAVWGGTLTAMRLEDGRMFSVPSTVNLAIDD
;
A
#
# COMPACT_ATOMS: atom_id res chain seq x y z
N MET A 1 25.64 -9.08 -15.76
CA MET A 1 24.48 -8.64 -14.96
C MET A 1 24.97 -7.50 -14.10
N ASP A 2 24.80 -6.26 -14.57
CA ASP A 2 25.03 -5.10 -13.72
C ASP A 2 24.01 -5.15 -12.60
N ARG A 3 24.48 -5.47 -11.39
CA ARG A 3 23.65 -5.45 -10.19
C ARG A 3 23.24 -4.00 -9.96
N PHE A 4 21.93 -3.77 -9.87
CA PHE A 4 21.34 -2.50 -9.45
C PHE A 4 22.12 -1.92 -8.27
N SER A 5 22.62 -0.69 -8.41
CA SER A 5 23.25 0.03 -7.31
C SER A 5 22.14 0.67 -6.47
N PRO A 6 21.96 0.30 -5.19
CA PRO A 6 20.99 0.93 -4.31
C PRO A 6 21.21 2.45 -4.24
N GLY A 7 20.16 3.20 -3.92
CA GLY A 7 20.32 4.62 -3.61
C GLY A 7 21.23 4.81 -2.40
N THR A 8 21.85 5.99 -2.26
CA THR A 8 22.80 6.26 -1.16
C THR A 8 22.18 6.21 0.24
N GLN A 9 20.85 6.20 0.34
CA GLN A 9 20.10 6.06 1.59
C GLN A 9 19.57 4.64 1.83
N ASP A 10 19.74 3.72 0.88
CA ASP A 10 19.23 2.35 0.98
C ASP A 10 20.18 1.48 1.83
N THR A 11 19.62 0.83 2.85
CA THR A 11 20.36 -0.06 3.77
C THR A 11 20.24 -1.54 3.39
N PHE A 12 19.85 -1.85 2.15
CA PHE A 12 19.57 -3.22 1.69
C PHE A 12 20.82 -4.05 1.30
N HIS A 13 22.03 -3.51 1.46
CA HIS A 13 23.26 -4.17 1.04
C HIS A 13 23.44 -5.54 1.70
N ASP A 14 23.10 -5.69 2.98
CA ASP A 14 23.21 -6.97 3.69
C ASP A 14 22.29 -8.04 3.09
N VAL A 15 21.09 -7.65 2.65
CA VAL A 15 20.14 -8.54 1.97
C VAL A 15 20.63 -8.89 0.57
N LEU A 16 21.09 -7.89 -0.20
CA LEU A 16 21.54 -8.10 -1.58
C LEU A 16 22.85 -8.90 -1.69
N ASN A 17 23.68 -8.86 -0.64
CA ASN A 17 24.94 -9.59 -0.56
C ASN A 17 24.82 -10.95 0.16
N SER A 18 23.66 -11.26 0.76
CA SER A 18 23.43 -12.56 1.41
C SER A 18 23.48 -13.70 0.37
N PRO A 19 24.06 -14.86 0.72
CA PRO A 19 24.05 -16.03 -0.16
C PRO A 19 22.62 -16.55 -0.44
N GLU A 20 21.65 -16.21 0.40
CA GLU A 20 20.22 -16.52 0.26
C GLU A 20 19.42 -15.42 -0.46
N CYS A 21 20.07 -14.41 -1.06
CA CYS A 21 19.42 -13.29 -1.73
C CYS A 21 18.36 -13.74 -2.74
N ASP A 22 18.69 -14.72 -3.60
CA ASP A 22 17.77 -15.23 -4.62
C ASP A 22 16.54 -15.90 -4.00
N ASP A 23 16.69 -16.61 -2.88
CA ASP A 23 15.59 -17.23 -2.14
C ASP A 23 14.69 -16.16 -1.49
N HIS A 24 15.28 -15.13 -0.89
CA HIS A 24 14.55 -14.01 -0.30
C HIS A 24 13.76 -13.22 -1.36
N LEU A 25 14.37 -12.88 -2.49
CA LEU A 25 13.72 -12.17 -3.58
C LEU A 25 12.62 -13.03 -4.22
N THR A 26 12.85 -14.33 -4.37
CA THR A 26 11.83 -15.27 -4.86
C THR A 26 10.66 -15.34 -3.89
N TRP A 27 10.90 -15.50 -2.59
CA TRP A 27 9.84 -15.51 -1.59
C TRP A 27 9.05 -14.19 -1.57
N LEU A 28 9.73 -13.05 -1.58
CA LEU A 28 9.11 -11.72 -1.52
C LEU A 28 8.19 -11.49 -2.73
N ARG A 29 8.67 -11.86 -3.92
CA ARG A 29 7.91 -11.77 -5.16
C ARG A 29 6.62 -12.57 -5.15
N HIS A 30 6.57 -13.66 -4.36
CA HIS A 30 5.40 -14.54 -4.23
C HIS A 30 4.40 -14.11 -3.14
N GLN A 31 4.59 -12.95 -2.52
CA GLN A 31 3.68 -12.44 -1.49
C GLN A 31 2.46 -11.76 -2.11
N ARG A 32 1.35 -11.78 -1.36
CA ARG A 32 0.08 -11.17 -1.78
C ARG A 32 0.12 -9.66 -1.65
N LEU A 33 -0.52 -8.97 -2.60
CA LEU A 33 -0.84 -7.54 -2.54
C LEU A 33 -2.19 -7.27 -1.86
N PHE A 34 -3.06 -8.27 -1.81
CA PHE A 34 -4.34 -8.21 -1.13
C PHE A 34 -4.56 -9.46 -0.28
N TYR A 35 -4.94 -9.27 0.98
CA TYR A 35 -5.33 -10.36 1.87
C TYR A 35 -6.69 -10.08 2.49
N ARG A 36 -7.55 -11.09 2.57
CA ARG A 36 -8.83 -11.00 3.26
C ARG A 36 -9.04 -12.20 4.17
N ASP A 37 -9.41 -11.91 5.40
CA ASP A 37 -9.91 -12.86 6.37
C ASP A 37 -11.44 -12.72 6.48
N PRO A 38 -12.22 -13.61 5.86
CA PRO A 38 -13.68 -13.53 5.89
C PRO A 38 -14.28 -13.92 7.25
N ILE A 39 -13.52 -14.60 8.12
CA ILE A 39 -14.00 -15.01 9.44
C ILE A 39 -13.95 -13.82 10.40
N LEU A 40 -12.84 -13.09 10.38
CA LEU A 40 -12.64 -11.90 11.21
C LEU A 40 -13.16 -10.61 10.54
N GLY A 41 -13.48 -10.65 9.25
CA GLY A 41 -13.99 -9.49 8.51
C GLY A 41 -12.93 -8.41 8.26
N TYR A 42 -11.67 -8.81 8.03
CA TYR A 42 -10.57 -7.88 7.78
C TYR A 42 -9.99 -8.05 6.38
N THR A 43 -9.76 -6.93 5.72
CA THR A 43 -8.97 -6.83 4.49
C THR A 43 -7.68 -6.08 4.78
N LEU A 44 -6.54 -6.60 4.31
CA LEU A 44 -5.22 -5.98 4.39
C LEU A 44 -4.73 -5.61 2.98
N VAL A 45 -4.37 -4.35 2.80
CA VAL A 45 -3.70 -3.82 1.60
C VAL A 45 -2.54 -2.91 2.03
N HIS A 46 -1.53 -2.69 1.20
CA HIS A 46 -0.41 -1.83 1.59
C HIS A 46 -0.83 -0.35 1.68
N ALA A 47 -1.45 0.20 0.61
CA ALA A 47 -1.82 1.62 0.54
C ALA A 47 -3.33 1.85 0.63
N GLY A 48 -4.12 1.46 -0.38
CA GLY A 48 -5.57 1.70 -0.33
C GLY A 48 -6.33 1.15 -1.51
N ILE A 49 -7.65 1.31 -1.47
CA ILE A 49 -8.58 0.87 -2.52
C ILE A 49 -9.32 2.11 -3.05
N PRO A 50 -9.31 2.38 -4.37
CA PRO A 50 -10.00 3.55 -4.90
C PRO A 50 -11.53 3.41 -4.82
N PRO A 51 -12.29 4.51 -4.81
CA PRO A 51 -13.74 4.50 -4.57
C PRO A 51 -14.54 3.75 -5.64
N GLN A 52 -14.03 3.65 -6.87
CA GLN A 52 -14.68 2.91 -7.97
C GLN A 52 -14.57 1.38 -7.87
N TRP A 53 -13.84 0.83 -6.89
CA TRP A 53 -13.65 -0.61 -6.75
C TRP A 53 -14.43 -1.19 -5.57
N THR A 54 -15.06 -2.33 -5.77
CA THR A 54 -15.50 -3.18 -4.67
C THR A 54 -14.31 -3.92 -4.04
N LEU A 55 -14.48 -4.52 -2.86
CA LEU A 55 -13.46 -5.43 -2.30
C LEU A 55 -13.18 -6.62 -3.23
N MET A 56 -14.19 -7.07 -3.98
CA MET A 56 -14.04 -8.16 -4.95
C MET A 56 -13.26 -7.72 -6.18
N ASP A 57 -13.49 -6.51 -6.68
CA ASP A 57 -12.67 -5.89 -7.73
C ASP A 57 -11.21 -5.81 -7.26
N ALA A 58 -10.96 -5.29 -6.06
CA ALA A 58 -9.61 -5.15 -5.51
C ALA A 58 -8.88 -6.50 -5.40
N ALA A 59 -9.56 -7.54 -4.91
CA ALA A 59 -9.02 -8.89 -4.84
C ALA A 59 -8.67 -9.47 -6.22
N GLY A 60 -9.57 -9.31 -7.20
CA GLY A 60 -9.35 -9.78 -8.56
C GLY A 60 -8.19 -9.06 -9.25
N TYR A 61 -8.14 -7.73 -9.14
CA TYR A 61 -7.07 -6.94 -9.75
C TYR A 61 -5.71 -7.17 -9.06
N ALA A 62 -5.69 -7.33 -7.74
CA ALA A 62 -4.48 -7.76 -7.03
C ALA A 62 -3.95 -9.09 -7.58
N ALA A 63 -4.84 -10.08 -7.77
CA ALA A 63 -4.47 -11.38 -8.34
C ALA A 63 -3.92 -11.27 -9.77
N GLU A 64 -4.40 -10.32 -10.59
CA GLU A 64 -3.82 -10.05 -11.92
C GLU A 64 -2.35 -9.61 -11.81
N VAL A 65 -2.03 -8.72 -10.88
CA VAL A 65 -0.67 -8.22 -10.66
C VAL A 65 0.22 -9.32 -10.06
N GLU A 66 -0.29 -10.02 -9.04
CA GLU A 66 0.40 -11.16 -8.40
C GLU A 66 0.73 -12.25 -9.43
N PHE A 67 -0.18 -12.55 -10.36
CA PHE A 67 0.07 -13.54 -11.41
C PHE A 67 1.31 -13.19 -12.25
N VAL A 68 1.43 -11.93 -12.72
CA VAL A 68 2.60 -11.50 -13.49
C VAL A 68 3.85 -11.50 -12.61
N LEU A 69 3.74 -11.00 -11.37
CA LEU A 69 4.83 -11.02 -10.41
C LEU A 69 5.34 -12.43 -10.14
N HIS A 70 4.48 -13.44 -10.04
CA HIS A 70 4.86 -14.84 -9.74
C HIS A 70 5.39 -15.59 -10.99
N SER A 71 5.09 -15.11 -12.19
CA SER A 71 5.53 -15.72 -13.44
C SER A 71 7.04 -15.57 -13.70
N ASP A 72 7.56 -16.29 -14.69
CA ASP A 72 8.94 -16.10 -15.16
C ASP A 72 9.15 -14.75 -15.89
N ASP A 73 8.06 -14.08 -16.30
CA ASP A 73 8.06 -12.77 -16.96
C ASP A 73 8.08 -11.58 -15.97
N PHE A 74 8.39 -11.82 -14.69
CA PHE A 74 8.39 -10.79 -13.65
C PHE A 74 9.36 -9.63 -13.93
N THR A 75 10.41 -9.86 -14.72
CA THR A 75 11.32 -8.80 -15.16
C THR A 75 10.60 -7.78 -16.04
N ALA A 76 9.74 -8.24 -16.95
CA ALA A 76 8.90 -7.37 -17.76
C ALA A 76 7.89 -6.57 -16.91
N PHE A 77 7.43 -7.14 -15.79
CA PHE A 77 6.64 -6.37 -14.81
C PHE A 77 7.46 -5.20 -14.26
N PHE A 78 8.69 -5.42 -13.79
CA PHE A 78 9.53 -4.36 -13.25
C PHE A 78 9.89 -3.29 -14.29
N ASP A 79 10.08 -3.67 -15.56
CA ASP A 79 10.31 -2.74 -16.67
C ASP A 79 9.09 -1.84 -16.95
N ASN A 80 7.89 -2.30 -16.63
CA ASN A 80 6.64 -1.63 -16.97
C ASN A 80 5.87 -1.04 -15.78
N MET A 81 6.17 -1.44 -14.54
CA MET A 81 5.42 -1.00 -13.35
C MET A 81 5.69 0.46 -12.99
N TYR A 82 6.81 1.02 -13.42
CA TYR A 82 7.14 2.41 -13.12
C TYR A 82 6.34 3.36 -14.00
N GLY A 83 5.92 4.48 -13.40
CA GLY A 83 5.17 5.53 -14.07
C GLY A 83 3.93 5.95 -13.30
N ASN A 84 3.46 7.15 -13.62
CA ASN A 84 2.30 7.79 -12.98
C ASN A 84 1.09 7.86 -13.92
N SER A 85 1.13 7.15 -15.05
CA SER A 85 0.03 7.12 -16.02
C SER A 85 -0.26 5.69 -16.48
N PRO A 86 -1.53 5.28 -16.61
CA PRO A 86 -2.73 6.06 -16.27
C PRO A 86 -2.87 6.26 -14.77
N ASP A 87 -3.69 7.24 -14.38
CA ASP A 87 -3.94 7.68 -13.00
C ASP A 87 -5.42 7.60 -12.61
N LEU A 88 -6.29 7.16 -13.52
CA LEU A 88 -7.71 6.96 -13.31
C LEU A 88 -8.14 5.62 -13.89
N TRP A 89 -8.91 4.86 -13.11
CA TRP A 89 -9.39 3.55 -13.52
C TRP A 89 -10.40 3.65 -14.67
N ASP A 90 -10.21 2.79 -15.66
CA ASP A 90 -11.18 2.52 -16.71
C ASP A 90 -11.19 1.00 -16.96
N ARG A 91 -12.39 0.41 -17.05
CA ARG A 91 -12.56 -1.02 -17.32
C ARG A 91 -11.99 -1.43 -18.69
N ALA A 92 -11.85 -0.50 -19.63
CA ALA A 92 -11.22 -0.73 -20.93
C ALA A 92 -9.69 -0.81 -20.87
N LEU A 93 -9.05 -0.45 -19.75
CA LEU A 93 -7.61 -0.61 -19.59
C LEU A 93 -7.23 -2.09 -19.69
N SER A 94 -6.16 -2.35 -20.42
CA SER A 94 -5.56 -3.68 -20.61
C SER A 94 -4.04 -3.58 -20.63
N GLY A 95 -3.36 -4.73 -20.54
CA GLY A 95 -1.90 -4.82 -20.57
C GLY A 95 -1.21 -4.01 -19.47
N TRP A 96 -0.02 -3.48 -19.78
CA TRP A 96 0.81 -2.75 -18.81
C TRP A 96 0.17 -1.50 -18.19
N PRO A 97 -0.57 -0.65 -18.92
CA PRO A 97 -1.31 0.47 -18.32
C PRO A 97 -2.25 0.03 -17.18
N ARG A 98 -2.95 -1.10 -17.37
CA ARG A 98 -3.85 -1.68 -16.36
C ARG A 98 -3.06 -2.16 -15.14
N ILE A 99 -2.08 -3.03 -15.37
CA ILE A 99 -1.23 -3.61 -14.31
C ILE A 99 -0.57 -2.49 -13.49
N ARG A 100 0.04 -1.50 -14.15
CA ARG A 100 0.66 -0.36 -13.50
C ARG A 100 -0.31 0.43 -12.62
N LEU A 101 -1.50 0.73 -13.11
CA LEU A 101 -2.47 1.48 -12.33
C LEU A 101 -2.98 0.67 -11.13
N VAL A 102 -3.20 -0.64 -11.29
CA VAL A 102 -3.55 -1.50 -10.17
C VAL A 102 -2.45 -1.51 -9.11
N THR A 103 -1.20 -1.70 -9.53
CA THR A 103 -0.03 -1.60 -8.64
C THR A 103 0.00 -0.24 -7.93
N ASN A 104 -0.20 0.87 -8.65
CA ASN A 104 -0.19 2.21 -8.08
C ASN A 104 -1.29 2.40 -7.02
N TYR A 105 -2.51 1.89 -7.23
CA TYR A 105 -3.55 1.96 -6.20
C TYR A 105 -3.16 1.19 -4.94
N LEU A 106 -2.75 -0.08 -5.10
CA LEU A 106 -2.47 -0.95 -3.96
C LEU A 106 -1.19 -0.57 -3.20
N THR A 107 -0.24 0.12 -3.86
CA THR A 107 1.08 0.40 -3.28
C THR A 107 1.39 1.88 -3.04
N ARG A 108 0.64 2.82 -3.62
CA ARG A 108 1.00 4.26 -3.62
C ARG A 108 -0.14 5.22 -3.29
N LEU A 109 -1.37 4.73 -3.16
CA LEU A 109 -2.55 5.58 -2.94
C LEU A 109 -2.52 6.26 -1.56
N ARG A 110 -2.74 7.59 -1.57
CA ARG A 110 -2.98 8.40 -0.37
C ARG A 110 -4.22 9.26 -0.58
N TYR A 111 -4.07 10.27 -1.43
CA TYR A 111 -5.14 11.14 -1.87
C TYR A 111 -5.60 10.76 -3.27
N CYS A 112 -6.88 11.02 -3.54
CA CYS A 112 -7.44 10.95 -4.89
C CYS A 112 -8.57 11.97 -5.08
N SER A 113 -8.94 12.20 -6.35
CA SER A 113 -10.16 12.93 -6.69
C SER A 113 -11.40 12.11 -6.33
N ARG A 114 -12.60 12.72 -6.40
CA ARG A 114 -13.88 12.02 -6.17
C ARG A 114 -14.10 10.85 -7.13
N GLU A 115 -13.57 10.95 -8.35
CA GLU A 115 -13.59 9.91 -9.38
C GLU A 115 -12.51 8.85 -9.15
N GLY A 116 -11.69 9.00 -8.10
CA GLY A 116 -10.59 8.11 -7.75
C GLY A 116 -9.35 8.29 -8.61
N ARG A 117 -9.13 9.47 -9.21
CA ARG A 117 -7.86 9.79 -9.86
C ARG A 117 -6.77 9.90 -8.79
N ILE A 118 -5.72 9.07 -8.87
CA ILE A 118 -4.65 9.07 -7.87
C ILE A 118 -3.84 10.37 -7.94
N ASP A 119 -3.53 10.93 -6.78
CA ASP A 119 -2.52 11.98 -6.67
C ASP A 119 -1.18 11.39 -6.18
N PHE A 120 -0.13 11.64 -6.95
CA PHE A 120 1.23 11.15 -6.64
C PHE A 120 2.11 12.18 -5.93
N LYS A 121 1.64 13.43 -5.80
CA LYS A 121 2.46 14.55 -5.33
C LYS A 121 2.31 14.79 -3.83
N ASN A 122 1.09 14.78 -3.31
CA ASN A 122 0.78 15.13 -1.93
C ASN A 122 0.96 13.90 -1.04
N LYS A 123 1.92 13.98 -0.10
CA LYS A 123 2.25 12.91 0.85
C LYS A 123 2.05 13.30 2.31
N GLY A 124 1.71 14.56 2.56
CA GLY A 124 1.57 15.15 3.89
C GLY A 124 0.33 14.66 4.66
N PRO A 125 0.17 15.14 5.90
CA PRO A 125 -0.96 14.79 6.75
C PRO A 125 -2.29 15.35 6.20
N VAL A 126 -3.40 14.79 6.68
CA VAL A 126 -4.75 15.29 6.34
C VAL A 126 -4.90 16.73 6.79
N GLY A 127 -5.38 17.59 5.88
CA GLY A 127 -5.53 19.03 6.06
C GLY A 127 -4.44 19.84 5.35
N SER A 128 -3.35 19.22 4.88
CA SER A 128 -2.31 19.92 4.10
C SER A 128 -2.55 19.91 2.58
N GLN A 129 -3.51 19.11 2.11
CA GLN A 129 -3.78 18.92 0.69
C GLN A 129 -4.75 20.00 0.13
N PRO A 130 -4.75 20.26 -1.19
CA PRO A 130 -5.77 21.07 -1.85
C PRO A 130 -7.19 20.50 -1.72
N ASP A 131 -8.21 21.36 -1.74
CA ASP A 131 -9.64 20.99 -1.52
C ASP A 131 -10.20 19.90 -2.44
N HIS A 132 -9.64 19.73 -3.64
CA HIS A 132 -10.10 18.72 -4.60
C HIS A 132 -9.52 17.32 -4.31
N LEU A 133 -8.56 17.21 -3.40
CA LEU A 133 -7.93 15.96 -2.99
C LEU A 133 -8.50 15.49 -1.66
N ILE A 134 -8.97 14.24 -1.65
CA ILE A 134 -9.64 13.63 -0.52
C ILE A 134 -8.85 12.37 -0.15
N PRO A 135 -8.64 12.08 1.15
CA PRO A 135 -8.05 10.80 1.55
C PRO A 135 -8.88 9.65 0.98
N TRP A 136 -8.23 8.65 0.39
CA TRP A 136 -8.93 7.58 -0.33
C TRP A 136 -10.02 6.92 0.53
N TYR A 137 -9.75 6.74 1.82
CA TYR A 137 -10.64 6.09 2.77
C TYR A 137 -11.88 6.92 3.14
N ASP A 138 -11.86 8.23 2.88
CA ASP A 138 -13.04 9.10 3.06
C ASP A 138 -13.98 9.03 1.84
N LEU A 139 -13.50 8.52 0.70
CA LEU A 139 -14.30 8.25 -0.49
C LEU A 139 -14.73 6.78 -0.60
N TYR A 140 -14.01 5.88 0.07
CA TYR A 140 -14.29 4.45 0.02
C TYR A 140 -15.46 4.07 0.92
N VAL A 141 -16.45 3.37 0.36
CA VAL A 141 -17.60 2.87 1.11
C VAL A 141 -17.38 1.41 1.44
N ILE A 142 -17.20 1.11 2.72
CA ILE A 142 -17.11 -0.27 3.19
C ILE A 142 -18.47 -0.96 2.96
N PRO A 143 -18.51 -2.17 2.36
CA PRO A 143 -19.77 -2.77 1.91
C PRO A 143 -20.80 -3.05 3.00
N ASN A 144 -20.35 -3.29 4.23
CA ASN A 144 -21.21 -3.55 5.39
C ASN A 144 -20.45 -3.27 6.71
N ASP A 145 -21.16 -3.32 7.83
CA ASP A 145 -20.65 -3.09 9.18
C ASP A 145 -19.83 -4.24 9.78
N THR A 146 -19.62 -5.32 9.03
CA THR A 146 -18.77 -6.47 9.44
C THR A 146 -17.39 -6.44 8.81
N GLU A 147 -17.17 -5.65 7.76
CA GLU A 147 -15.86 -5.54 7.07
C GLU A 147 -15.02 -4.38 7.61
N SER A 148 -13.71 -4.54 7.67
CA SER A 148 -12.74 -3.51 8.05
C SER A 148 -11.54 -3.55 7.13
N ILE A 149 -10.88 -2.42 6.90
CA ILE A 149 -9.64 -2.36 6.12
C ILE A 149 -8.47 -1.96 7.02
N VAL A 150 -7.40 -2.73 6.95
CA VAL A 150 -6.10 -2.44 7.55
C VAL A 150 -5.14 -2.04 6.43
N PHE A 151 -4.39 -0.96 6.64
CA PHE A 151 -3.40 -0.51 5.66
C PHE A 151 -2.22 0.21 6.32
N GLY A 152 -1.19 0.50 5.53
CA GLY A 152 0.00 1.23 5.94
C GLY A 152 0.36 2.31 4.92
N HIS A 153 1.64 2.35 4.51
CA HIS A 153 2.19 3.21 3.46
C HIS A 153 2.24 4.72 3.76
N TRP A 154 1.23 5.24 4.45
CA TRP A 154 1.03 6.66 4.67
C TRP A 154 1.44 7.06 6.09
N SER A 155 2.75 7.02 6.37
CA SER A 155 3.33 7.38 7.67
C SER A 155 2.96 8.78 8.20
N ALA A 156 2.64 9.73 7.32
CA ALA A 156 2.16 11.06 7.72
C ALA A 156 0.70 11.06 8.22
N LEU A 157 -0.06 9.99 7.98
CA LEU A 157 -1.44 9.86 8.42
C LEU A 157 -1.51 9.46 9.89
N HIS A 158 -2.08 10.34 10.70
CA HIS A 158 -2.27 10.09 12.13
C HIS A 158 -3.76 10.07 12.46
N LEU A 159 -4.36 8.88 12.43
CA LEU A 159 -5.74 8.68 12.89
C LEU A 159 -5.74 8.35 14.38
N SER A 160 -6.65 8.97 15.14
CA SER A 160 -6.93 8.52 16.49
C SER A 160 -7.59 7.14 16.49
N ALA A 161 -7.41 6.37 17.56
CA ALA A 161 -8.07 5.07 17.71
C ALA A 161 -9.60 5.15 17.57
N ARG A 162 -10.21 6.30 17.95
CA ARG A 162 -11.63 6.55 17.73
C ARG A 162 -11.95 6.70 16.24
N GLN A 163 -11.22 7.54 15.51
CA GLN A 163 -11.42 7.71 14.07
C GLN A 163 -11.28 6.39 13.31
N MET A 164 -10.28 5.57 13.68
CA MET A 164 -10.09 4.26 13.04
C MET A 164 -11.30 3.34 13.25
N ARG A 165 -11.82 3.25 14.48
CA ARG A 165 -13.00 2.42 14.80
C ARG A 165 -14.26 2.94 14.12
N ASP A 166 -14.53 4.25 14.19
CA ASP A 166 -15.73 4.86 13.63
C ASP A 166 -15.78 4.69 12.11
N LYS A 167 -14.61 4.71 11.44
CA LYS A 167 -14.48 4.49 9.99
C LYS A 167 -14.32 3.02 9.61
N ARG A 168 -13.93 2.16 10.55
CA ARG A 168 -13.49 0.77 10.30
C ARG A 168 -12.29 0.70 9.34
N ILE A 169 -11.42 1.70 9.46
CA ILE A 169 -10.20 1.89 8.66
C ILE A 169 -9.02 2.03 9.62
N TYR A 170 -8.07 1.10 9.57
CA TYR A 170 -6.97 1.00 10.50
C TYR A 170 -5.64 1.27 9.79
N ALA A 171 -5.13 2.49 9.95
CA ALA A 171 -3.82 2.91 9.44
C ALA A 171 -2.73 2.51 10.45
N LEU A 172 -1.92 1.50 10.13
CA LEU A 172 -0.88 0.97 11.03
C LEU A 172 0.52 1.53 10.77
N ASP A 173 0.72 2.22 9.65
CA ASP A 173 1.98 2.90 9.38
C ASP A 173 2.10 4.16 10.25
N THR A 174 2.70 3.99 11.42
CA THR A 174 2.99 5.05 12.39
C THR A 174 4.46 5.52 12.29
N GLY A 175 5.08 5.36 11.12
CA GLY A 175 6.33 6.00 10.77
C GLY A 175 7.55 5.51 11.55
N ALA A 176 7.64 4.22 11.90
CA ALA A 176 8.74 3.64 12.67
C ALA A 176 10.13 4.08 12.16
N VAL A 177 10.39 3.96 10.86
CA VAL A 177 11.71 4.29 10.28
C VAL A 177 12.06 5.79 10.40
N TRP A 178 11.05 6.65 10.57
CA TRP A 178 11.16 8.11 10.72
C TRP A 178 11.20 8.55 12.19
N GLY A 179 11.54 7.65 13.12
CA GLY A 179 11.56 7.93 14.56
C GLY A 179 10.19 7.84 15.24
N GLY A 180 9.15 7.37 14.54
CA GLY A 180 7.83 7.09 15.10
C GLY A 180 7.77 5.78 15.88
N THR A 181 6.71 5.01 15.67
CA THR A 181 6.52 3.71 16.33
C THR A 181 6.31 2.60 15.31
N LEU A 182 6.59 1.36 15.70
CA LEU A 182 6.07 0.18 15.00
C LEU A 182 4.79 -0.25 15.69
N THR A 183 3.67 -0.22 14.97
CA THR A 183 2.33 -0.54 15.49
C THR A 183 1.80 -1.84 14.91
N ALA A 184 1.20 -2.67 15.78
CA ALA A 184 0.48 -3.87 15.42
C ALA A 184 -0.93 -3.84 16.01
N MET A 185 -1.89 -4.44 15.30
CA MET A 185 -3.25 -4.65 15.76
C MET A 185 -3.53 -6.14 15.90
N ARG A 186 -4.06 -6.56 17.04
CA ARG A 186 -4.67 -7.87 17.20
C ARG A 186 -6.09 -7.84 16.64
N LEU A 187 -6.38 -8.68 15.66
CA LEU A 187 -7.61 -8.57 14.87
C LEU A 187 -8.85 -8.99 15.65
N GLU A 188 -8.73 -9.94 16.57
CA GLU A 188 -9.85 -10.54 17.30
C GLU A 188 -10.55 -9.55 18.25
N ASP A 189 -9.82 -8.57 18.79
CA ASP A 189 -10.34 -7.57 19.72
C ASP A 189 -9.99 -6.12 19.34
N GLY A 190 -9.35 -5.92 18.18
CA GLY A 190 -8.92 -4.60 17.69
C GLY A 190 -7.90 -3.91 18.58
N ARG A 191 -7.22 -4.64 19.48
CA ARG A 191 -6.26 -4.04 20.42
C ARG A 191 -4.98 -3.66 19.69
N MET A 192 -4.56 -2.42 19.89
CA MET A 192 -3.31 -1.86 19.36
C MET A 192 -2.14 -2.07 20.33
N PHE A 193 -0.98 -2.37 19.77
CA PHE A 193 0.29 -2.47 20.46
C PHE A 193 1.32 -1.67 19.67
N SER A 194 2.20 -0.95 20.36
CA SER A 194 3.26 -0.17 19.71
C SER A 194 4.56 -0.27 20.47
N VAL A 195 5.67 -0.27 19.74
CA VAL A 195 7.01 -0.09 20.28
C VAL A 195 7.66 1.15 19.63
N PRO A 196 8.37 1.99 20.39
CA PRO A 196 9.13 3.10 19.83
C PRO A 196 10.21 2.62 18.87
N SER A 197 10.48 3.40 17.83
CA SER A 197 11.61 3.13 16.94
C SER A 197 12.94 3.26 17.69
N THR A 198 13.89 2.42 17.31
CA THR A 198 15.30 2.53 17.71
C THR A 198 16.14 3.28 16.66
N VAL A 199 15.53 3.65 15.53
CA VAL A 199 16.17 4.28 14.39
C VAL A 199 15.57 5.67 14.19
N ASN A 200 16.43 6.65 13.90
CA ASN A 200 16.02 7.98 13.50
C ASN A 200 16.76 8.33 12.21
N LEU A 201 16.26 7.85 11.06
CA LEU A 201 16.69 8.39 9.78
C LEU A 201 16.06 9.78 9.70
N ALA A 202 16.88 10.82 9.87
CA ALA A 202 16.41 12.20 9.81
C ALA A 202 15.60 12.42 8.52
N ILE A 203 14.47 13.11 8.64
CA ILE A 203 13.76 13.65 7.48
C ILE A 203 14.65 14.79 6.97
N ASP A 204 15.42 14.53 5.92
CA ASP A 204 16.00 15.62 5.15
C ASP A 204 14.83 16.26 4.36
N ASP A 205 14.53 17.53 4.70
CA ASP A 205 13.53 18.39 4.05
C ASP A 205 13.86 18.63 2.56
#